data_AF-A0A529NWM8-F1
#
_entry.id   AF-A0A529NWM8-F1
#
_cell.length_a   1.000
_cell.length_b   1.000
_cell.length_c   1.000
_cell.angle_alpha   90.00
_cell.angle_beta   90.00
_cell.angle_gamma   90.00
#
_symmetry.space_group_name_H-M   'P 1'
#
loop_
_entity.id
_entity.type
_entity.pdbx_description
1 polymer ?
#
loop_
_entity_poly.entity_id
_entity_poly.type
_entity_poly.pdbx_seq_one_letter_code
_entity_poly.pdbx_strand_id
1 'polypeptide(L)' 'MNRIVVIVSEPKSLATTRGHFLLALRVAGYEVHAAAPFDEMTVRWLTGNGIRFHHLPMARAAVGPIGDAILALRLY' A
#
# COMPACT_ATOMS: atom_id res chain seq x y z
N MET A 1 7.87 -0.74 21.71
CA MET A 1 7.74 0.02 20.45
C MET A 1 6.73 -0.69 19.59
N ASN A 2 5.63 -0.02 19.23
CA ASN A 2 4.51 -0.66 18.54
C ASN A 2 4.74 -0.63 17.02
N ARG A 3 4.34 -1.70 16.33
CA ARG A 3 4.54 -1.88 14.89
C ARG A 3 3.22 -1.79 14.16
N ILE A 4 3.21 -1.11 13.02
CA ILE A 4 2.04 -1.02 12.13
C ILE A 4 2.48 -1.41 10.72
N VAL A 5 1.70 -2.27 10.08
CA VAL A 5 1.85 -2.60 8.67
C VAL A 5 0.64 -2.09 7.88
N VAL A 6 0.91 -1.36 6.80
CA VAL A 6 -0.11 -0.91 5.84
C VAL A 6 0.05 -1.71 4.56
N ILE A 7 -1.00 -2.43 4.21
CA ILE A 7 -1.03 -3.32 3.03
C ILE A 7 -1.95 -2.70 1.98
N VAL A 8 -1.45 -2.55 0.76
CA VAL A 8 -2.26 -2.07 -0.37
C VAL A 8 -1.93 -2.83 -1.65
N SER A 9 -2.91 -2.92 -2.54
CA SER A 9 -2.76 -3.49 -3.88
C SER A 9 -2.36 -2.47 -4.94
N GLU A 10 -2.49 -1.17 -4.65
CA GLU A 10 -2.03 -0.06 -5.51
C GLU A 10 -0.88 0.69 -4.80
N PRO A 11 0.39 0.41 -5.17
CA PRO A 11 1.55 0.95 -4.46
C PRO A 11 1.63 2.47 -4.51
N LYS A 12 1.25 3.11 -5.64
CA LYS A 12 1.33 4.59 -5.76
C LYS A 12 0.48 5.32 -4.73
N SER A 13 -0.56 4.67 -4.21
CA SER A 13 -1.40 5.25 -3.15
C SER A 13 -0.63 5.46 -1.83
N LEU A 14 0.44 4.70 -1.57
CA LEU A 14 1.28 4.86 -0.37
C LEU A 14 2.08 6.16 -0.40
N ALA A 15 2.55 6.59 -1.57
CA ALA A 15 3.34 7.81 -1.73
C ALA A 15 2.48 9.07 -1.99
N THR A 16 1.23 8.90 -2.42
CA THR A 16 0.34 10.02 -2.78
C THR A 16 -0.71 10.27 -1.68
N THR A 17 -1.79 9.51 -1.69
CA THR A 17 -2.96 9.73 -0.82
C THR A 17 -2.69 9.36 0.64
N ARG A 18 -1.92 8.29 0.89
CA ARG A 18 -1.63 7.79 2.23
C ARG A 18 -0.27 8.24 2.78
N GLY A 19 0.52 8.99 2.02
CA GLY A 19 1.86 9.40 2.43
C GLY A 19 1.85 10.16 3.77
N HIS A 20 0.97 11.15 3.88
CA HIS A 20 0.81 11.94 5.11
C HIS A 20 0.42 11.08 6.33
N PHE A 21 -0.40 10.05 6.13
CA PHE A 21 -0.79 9.13 7.19
C PHE A 21 0.39 8.29 7.68
N LEU A 22 1.17 7.72 6.76
CA LEU A 22 2.37 6.93 7.12
C LEU A 22 3.40 7.77 7.88
N LEU A 23 3.58 9.03 7.45
CA LEU A 23 4.46 9.98 8.13
C LEU A 23 3.96 10.33 9.54
N ALA A 24 2.65 10.57 9.70
CA ALA A 24 2.06 10.86 11.01
C ALA A 24 2.24 9.69 11.99
N LEU A 25 2.05 8.44 11.54
CA LEU A 25 2.33 7.25 12.35
C LEU A 25 3.80 7.19 12.78
N ARG A 26 4.72 7.48 11.87
CA ARG A 26 6.15 7.52 12.22
C ARG A 26 6.45 8.60 13.26
N VAL A 27 5.92 9.81 13.08
CA VAL A 27 6.09 10.93 14.03
C VAL A 27 5.50 10.58 15.40
N ALA A 28 4.41 9.81 15.44
CA ALA A 28 3.83 9.29 16.68
C ALA A 28 4.66 8.16 17.34
N GLY A 29 5.80 7.77 16.78
CA GLY A 29 6.73 6.80 17.37
C GLY A 29 6.46 5.34 16.98
N TYR A 30 5.61 5.08 16.00
CA TYR A 30 5.41 3.74 15.47
C TYR A 30 6.54 3.32 14.52
N GLU A 31 6.89 2.04 14.55
CA GLU A 31 7.68 1.43 13.48
C GLU A 31 6.72 1.10 12.31
N VAL A 32 6.83 1.87 11.22
CA VAL A 32 5.89 1.80 10.09
C VAL A 32 6.45 0.92 8.97
N HIS A 33 5.65 -0.06 8.57
CA HIS A 33 5.92 -0.97 7.46
C HIS A 33 4.87 -0.77 6.38
N ALA A 34 5.27 -0.86 5.11
CA ALA A 34 4.38 -0.83 3.96
C ALA A 34 4.59 -2.10 3.13
N ALA A 35 3.50 -2.74 2.71
CA ALA A 35 3.55 -3.93 1.86
C ALA A 35 2.64 -3.76 0.64
N ALA A 36 3.20 -3.90 -0.56
CA ALA A 36 2.50 -3.72 -1.82
C ALA A 36 3.27 -4.40 -2.99
N PRO A 37 2.68 -4.48 -4.19
CA PRO A 37 3.43 -4.75 -5.41
C PRO A 37 4.58 -3.76 -5.59
N PHE A 38 5.66 -4.20 -6.25
CA PHE A 38 6.84 -3.36 -6.42
C PHE A 38 6.56 -2.20 -7.40
N ASP A 39 6.85 -0.98 -6.95
CA ASP A 39 6.89 0.23 -7.77
C ASP A 39 8.09 1.07 -7.31
N GLU A 40 9.06 1.28 -8.21
CA GLU A 40 10.37 1.85 -7.85
C GLU A 40 10.24 3.23 -7.20
N MET A 41 9.40 4.10 -7.76
CA MET A 41 9.20 5.47 -7.26
C MET A 41 8.59 5.45 -5.86
N THR A 42 7.58 4.60 -5.63
CA THR A 42 6.97 4.41 -4.32
C THR A 42 7.98 3.87 -3.31
N VAL A 43 8.78 2.87 -3.68
CA VAL A 43 9.79 2.28 -2.79
C VAL A 43 10.83 3.33 -2.39
N ARG A 44 11.35 4.11 -3.35
CA ARG A 44 12.29 5.20 -3.08
C ARG A 44 11.69 6.25 -2.14
N TRP A 45 10.44 6.65 -2.39
CA TRP A 45 9.75 7.62 -1.53
C TRP A 45 9.57 7.09 -0.09
N LEU A 46 9.12 5.84 0.06
CA LEU A 46 8.90 5.22 1.38
C LEU A 46 10.19 5.10 2.18
N THR A 47 11.22 4.51 1.55
CA THR A 47 12.52 4.30 2.19
C THR A 47 13.21 5.62 2.53
N GLY A 48 13.14 6.62 1.64
CA GLY A 48 13.63 7.98 1.90
C GLY A 48 12.92 8.67 3.08
N ASN A 49 11.68 8.28 3.38
CA ASN A 49 10.91 8.77 4.53
C ASN A 49 11.01 7.87 5.78
N GLY A 50 11.90 6.87 5.77
CA GLY A 50 12.12 5.97 6.90
C GLY A 50 11.01 4.95 7.14
N ILE A 51 10.23 4.64 6.11
CA ILE A 51 9.21 3.58 6.14
C ILE A 51 9.82 2.32 5.52
N ARG A 52 9.69 1.18 6.21
CA ARG A 52 10.20 -0.11 5.70
C ARG A 52 9.26 -0.67 4.64
N PHE A 53 9.77 -0.97 3.46
CA PHE A 53 8.98 -1.59 2.38
C PHE A 53 9.17 -3.11 2.32
N HIS A 54 8.06 -3.81 2.07
CA HIS A 54 8.02 -5.25 1.86
C HIS A 54 7.35 -5.52 0.52
N HIS A 55 8.08 -6.15 -0.40
CA HIS A 55 7.47 -6.58 -1.65
C HIS A 55 6.45 -7.68 -1.35
N LEU A 56 5.18 -7.42 -1.68
CA LEU A 56 4.11 -8.38 -1.53
C LEU A 56 3.44 -8.56 -2.90
N PRO A 57 3.77 -9.65 -3.61
CA PRO A 57 3.19 -9.91 -4.93
C PRO A 57 1.69 -10.16 -4.78
N MET A 58 0.89 -9.25 -5.30
CA MET A 58 -0.57 -9.37 -5.33
C MET A 58 -1.12 -8.74 -6.61
N ALA A 59 -2.21 -9.31 -7.13
CA ALA A 59 -2.96 -8.68 -8.20
C ALA A 59 -3.67 -7.44 -7.67
N ARG A 60 -3.74 -6.37 -8.47
CA ARG A 60 -4.51 -5.20 -8.10
C ARG A 60 -6.00 -5.57 -8.08
N ALA A 61 -6.59 -5.60 -6.89
CA ALA A 61 -8.04 -5.68 -6.76
C ALA A 61 -8.67 -4.48 -7.50
N ALA A 62 -9.70 -4.74 -8.30
CA ALA A 62 -10.50 -3.74 -9.02
C ALA A 62 -9.86 -2.98 -10.21
N VAL A 63 -9.00 -3.63 -11.02
CA VAL A 63 -8.55 -3.06 -12.32
C VAL A 63 -9.02 -3.85 -13.53
N GLY A 64 -9.68 -4.99 -13.33
CA GLY A 64 -10.33 -5.70 -14.42
C GLY A 64 -11.80 -5.30 -14.44
N PRO A 65 -12.27 -4.33 -15.26
CA PRO A 65 -13.70 -4.04 -15.37
C PRO A 65 -14.51 -5.31 -15.70
N ILE A 66 -13.90 -6.25 -16.43
CA ILE A 66 -14.46 -7.57 -16.70
C ILE A 66 -14.47 -8.46 -15.44
N GLY A 67 -13.37 -8.52 -14.70
CA GLY A 67 -13.27 -9.31 -13.47
C GLY A 67 -14.22 -8.82 -12.38
N ASP A 68 -14.37 -7.51 -12.25
CA ASP A 68 -15.28 -6.86 -11.32
C ASP A 68 -16.74 -7.09 -11.73
N ALA A 69 -17.06 -7.04 -13.02
CA ALA A 69 -18.39 -7.39 -13.54
C ALA A 69 -18.72 -8.88 -13.30
N ILE A 70 -17.77 -9.79 -13.49
CA ILE A 70 -17.95 -11.22 -13.20
C ILE A 70 -18.16 -11.44 -11.69
N LEU A 71 -17.41 -10.73 -10.84
CA LEU A 71 -17.59 -10.80 -9.39
C LEU A 71 -18.96 -10.28 -8.98
N ALA A 72 -19.40 -9.14 -9.53
CA ALA A 72 -20.72 -8.59 -9.28
C ALA A 72 -21.84 -9.57 -9.69
N LEU A 73 -21.73 -10.20 -10.86
CA LEU A 73 -22.68 -11.23 -11.33
C LEU A 73 -22.73 -12.49 -10.46
N ARG A 74 -21.69 -12.80 -9.69
CA ARG A 74 -21.67 -13.96 -8.78
C ARG A 74 -22.26 -13.66 -7.40
N LEU A 75 -22.33 -12.38 -7.04
CA LEU A 75 -22.83 -11.92 -5.73
C LEU A 75 -24.33 -11.58 -5.76
N TYR A 76 -24.89 -11.39 -6.95
CA TYR A 76 -26.33 -11.22 -7.22
C TYR A 76 -26.91 -12.50 -7.81
#